data_AF-A0A2N6CIW6-F1
#
_entry.id   AF-A0A2N6CIW6-F1
#
_cell.length_a   1.000
_cell.length_b   1.000
_cell.length_c   1.000
_cell.angle_alpha   90.00
_cell.angle_beta   90.00
_cell.angle_gamma   90.00
#
_symmetry.space_group_name_H-M   'P 1'
#
loop_
_entity.id
_entity.type
_entity.pdbx_description
1 polymer ?
#
loop_
_entity_poly.entity_id
_entity_poly.type
_entity_poly.pdbx_seq_one_letter_code
_entity_poly.pdbx_strand_id
1 'polypeptide(L)'
;MPRTRLEELLAELDQQIAGADSLDGDLKQRLEQLQTTIESRLGEAETQSGPGSLVEPVRQAIDEFEDSHPTLTLTLGRIMDVLNKLGI
;
A
#
# COMPACT_ATOMS: atom_id res chain seq x y z
N MET A 1 7.67 15.18 -6.04
CA MET A 1 8.02 13.87 -6.65
C MET A 1 7.01 12.85 -6.14
N PRO A 2 6.11 12.31 -6.99
CA PRO A 2 5.09 11.35 -6.55
C PRO A 2 5.69 10.04 -6.02
N ARG A 3 6.86 9.61 -6.52
CA ARG A 3 7.63 8.45 -6.00
C ARG A 3 8.02 8.60 -4.53
N THR A 4 8.74 9.68 -4.20
CA THR A 4 9.19 9.95 -2.82
C THR A 4 8.01 9.97 -1.85
N ARG A 5 6.87 10.50 -2.29
CA ARG A 5 5.66 10.51 -1.46
C ARG A 5 5.09 9.10 -1.22
N LEU A 6 5.15 8.23 -2.21
CA LEU A 6 4.74 6.83 -2.06
C LEU A 6 5.64 6.11 -1.07
N GLU A 7 6.96 6.29 -1.18
CA GLU A 7 7.96 5.71 -0.27
C GLU A 7 7.73 6.14 1.18
N GLU A 8 7.45 7.43 1.41
CA GLU A 8 7.07 7.95 2.74
C GLU A 8 5.82 7.26 3.29
N LEU A 9 4.77 7.14 2.46
CA LEU A 9 3.50 6.52 2.88
C LEU A 9 3.64 5.01 3.15
N LEU A 10 4.50 4.31 2.40
CA LEU A 10 4.79 2.90 2.65
C LEU A 10 5.56 2.73 3.96
N ALA A 11 6.52 3.61 4.26
CA ALA A 11 7.20 3.61 5.55
C ALA A 11 6.24 3.92 6.71
N GLU A 12 5.32 4.88 6.54
CA GLU A 12 4.26 5.15 7.53
C GLU A 12 3.35 3.92 7.73
N LEU A 13 3.02 3.20 6.66
CA LEU A 13 2.20 1.98 6.72
C LEU A 13 2.93 0.86 7.49
N ASP A 14 4.22 0.63 7.22
CA ASP A 14 5.05 -0.35 7.95
C ASP A 14 5.06 -0.05 9.45
N GLN A 15 5.28 1.21 9.84
CA GLN A 15 5.30 1.61 11.24
C GLN A 15 3.94 1.38 11.92
N GLN A 16 2.84 1.62 11.20
CA GLN A 16 1.50 1.36 11.72
C GLN A 16 1.21 -0.14 11.87
N ILE A 17 1.69 -0.97 10.94
CA ILE A 17 1.57 -2.43 11.02
C ILE A 17 2.41 -2.98 12.17
N ALA A 18 3.64 -2.48 12.34
CA ALA A 18 4.55 -2.89 13.41
C ALA A 18 4.04 -2.46 14.79
N GLY A 19 3.36 -1.32 14.89
CA GLY A 19 2.75 -0.82 16.12
C GLY A 19 1.35 -1.37 16.40
N ALA A 20 0.69 -2.00 15.42
CA ALA A 20 -0.61 -2.62 15.60
C ALA A 20 -0.47 -4.00 16.24
N ASP A 21 -0.35 -4.03 17.57
CA ASP A 21 -0.25 -5.24 18.40
C ASP A 21 -1.46 -6.20 18.22
N SER A 22 -2.58 -5.70 17.68
CA SER A 22 -3.82 -6.47 17.43
C SER A 22 -4.04 -6.85 15.96
N LEU A 23 -3.06 -6.65 15.07
CA LEU A 23 -3.23 -7.05 13.67
C LEU A 23 -3.13 -8.57 13.54
N ASP A 24 -4.14 -9.20 12.93
CA ASP A 24 -4.09 -10.63 12.61
C ASP A 24 -2.86 -10.95 11.74
N GLY A 25 -2.18 -12.05 12.04
CA GLY A 25 -0.95 -12.44 11.32
C GLY A 25 -1.15 -12.60 9.81
N ASP A 26 -2.33 -13.07 9.37
CA ASP A 26 -2.68 -13.18 7.95
C ASP A 26 -2.83 -11.80 7.28
N LEU A 27 -3.50 -10.87 7.98
CA LEU A 27 -3.69 -9.49 7.54
C LEU A 27 -2.35 -8.75 7.44
N LYS A 28 -1.45 -8.97 8.40
CA LYS A 28 -0.11 -8.41 8.38
C LYS A 28 0.66 -8.90 7.16
N GLN A 29 0.66 -10.21 6.90
CA GLN A 29 1.31 -10.77 5.72
C GLN A 29 0.74 -10.21 4.40
N ARG A 30 -0.56 -9.99 4.30
CA ARG A 30 -1.19 -9.38 3.11
C ARG A 30 -0.70 -7.96 2.88
N LEU A 31 -0.61 -7.15 3.94
CA LEU A 31 -0.10 -5.78 3.84
C LEU A 31 1.39 -5.75 3.46
N GLU A 32 2.21 -6.63 4.05
CA GLU A 32 3.63 -6.75 3.69
C GLU A 32 3.83 -7.19 2.23
N GLN A 33 3.00 -8.12 1.74
CA GLN A 33 2.99 -8.51 0.32
C GLN A 33 2.56 -7.36 -0.59
N LEU A 34 1.53 -6.61 -0.20
CA LEU A 34 1.06 -5.45 -0.94
C LEU A 34 2.16 -4.38 -1.05
N GLN A 35 2.82 -4.07 0.06
CA GLN A 35 3.94 -3.14 0.12
C GLN A 35 5.08 -3.59 -0.81
N THR A 36 5.51 -4.85 -0.69
CA THR A 36 6.56 -5.43 -1.55
C THR A 36 6.19 -5.35 -3.03
N THR A 37 4.93 -5.61 -3.36
CA THR A 37 4.43 -5.53 -4.75
C THR A 37 4.48 -4.10 -5.27
N ILE A 38 4.06 -3.13 -4.44
CA ILE A 38 4.13 -1.70 -4.78
C ILE A 38 5.57 -1.26 -5.01
N GLU A 39 6.50 -1.63 -4.13
CA GLU A 39 7.93 -1.30 -4.28
C GLU A 39 8.54 -1.93 -5.53
N SER A 40 8.21 -3.20 -5.80
CA SER A 40 8.64 -3.88 -7.02
C SER A 40 8.13 -3.15 -8.26
N ARG A 41 6.85 -2.77 -8.30
CA ARG A 41 6.26 -1.99 -9.41
C ARG A 41 6.86 -0.60 -9.54
N LEU A 42 7.23 0.03 -8.44
CA LEU A 42 7.92 1.33 -8.45
C LEU A 42 9.29 1.23 -9.12
N GLY A 43 10.01 0.12 -8.90
CA GLY A 43 11.26 -0.19 -9.59
C GLY A 43 11.06 -0.66 -11.04
N GLU A 44 10.02 -1.45 -11.30
CA GLU A 44 9.67 -1.95 -12.65
C GLU A 44 9.08 -0.86 -13.55
N ALA A 45 8.44 0.18 -13.01
CA ALA A 45 7.94 1.31 -13.80
C ALA A 45 9.06 2.03 -14.57
N GLU A 46 10.33 1.85 -14.17
CA GLU A 46 11.50 2.33 -14.92
C GLU A 46 11.88 1.42 -16.10
N THR A 47 11.40 0.17 -16.14
CA THR A 47 11.85 -0.85 -17.10
C THR A 47 10.73 -1.41 -17.97
N GLN A 48 9.52 -1.68 -17.46
CA GLN A 48 8.42 -2.34 -18.18
C GLN A 48 7.04 -1.99 -17.58
N SER A 49 6.16 -1.32 -18.35
CA SER A 49 4.76 -1.10 -17.98
C SER A 49 3.96 -2.40 -18.08
N GLY A 50 3.89 -3.17 -17.00
CA GLY A 50 3.08 -4.39 -16.90
C GLY A 50 1.60 -4.10 -16.61
N PRO A 51 0.66 -4.90 -17.14
CA PRO A 51 -0.78 -4.74 -16.88
C PRO A 51 -1.14 -5.38 -15.54
N GLY A 52 -1.24 -4.57 -14.50
CA GLY A 52 -1.80 -4.99 -13.21
C GLY A 52 -1.89 -3.80 -12.28
N SER A 53 -3.05 -3.14 -12.26
CA SER A 53 -3.27 -1.96 -11.43
C SER A 53 -3.19 -2.34 -9.95
N LEU A 54 -2.27 -1.72 -9.23
CA LEU A 54 -2.13 -1.86 -7.77
C LEU A 54 -3.32 -1.24 -7.02
N VAL A 55 -4.19 -0.53 -7.71
CA VAL A 55 -5.38 0.11 -7.13
C VAL A 55 -6.35 -0.92 -6.56
N GLU A 56 -6.61 -2.02 -7.26
CA GLU A 56 -7.57 -3.05 -6.81
C GLU A 56 -7.14 -3.73 -5.49
N PRO A 57 -5.90 -4.25 -5.35
CA PRO A 57 -5.50 -4.88 -4.09
C PRO A 57 -5.37 -3.88 -2.93
N VAL A 58 -5.00 -2.62 -3.21
CA VAL A 58 -5.02 -1.56 -2.18
C VAL A 58 -6.44 -1.24 -1.73
N ARG A 59 -7.40 -1.23 -2.67
CA ARG A 59 -8.81 -1.01 -2.36
C ARG A 59 -9.37 -2.11 -1.48
N GLN A 60 -9.09 -3.36 -1.81
CA GLN A 60 -9.53 -4.49 -0.99
C GLN A 60 -8.99 -4.40 0.44
N ALA A 61 -7.72 -4.03 0.61
CA ALA A 61 -7.15 -3.81 1.94
C ALA A 61 -7.87 -2.67 2.70
N ILE A 62 -8.22 -1.56 2.03
CA ILE A 62 -9.00 -0.46 2.64
C ILE A 62 -10.33 -0.98 3.18
N ASP A 63 -11.08 -1.75 2.39
CA ASP A 63 -12.36 -2.34 2.81
C ASP A 63 -12.17 -3.32 3.99
N GLU A 64 -11.09 -4.11 4.01
CA GLU A 64 -10.78 -5.04 5.11
C GLU A 64 -10.41 -4.33 6.43
N PHE A 65 -9.78 -3.15 6.35
CA PHE A 65 -9.29 -2.42 7.52
C PHE A 65 -10.18 -1.24 7.96
N GLU A 66 -11.22 -0.86 7.20
CA GLU A 66 -12.03 0.33 7.51
C GLU A 66 -12.70 0.28 8.89
N ASP A 67 -13.10 -0.91 9.34
CA ASP A 67 -13.80 -1.11 10.61
C ASP A 67 -12.83 -1.19 11.80
N SER A 68 -11.73 -1.94 11.63
CA SER A 68 -10.78 -2.23 12.72
C SER A 68 -9.67 -1.19 12.87
N HIS A 69 -9.19 -0.61 11.76
CA HIS A 69 -7.97 0.19 11.71
C HIS A 69 -8.10 1.42 10.80
N PRO A 70 -8.89 2.44 11.19
CA PRO A 70 -9.16 3.62 10.35
C PRO A 70 -7.90 4.40 9.96
N THR A 71 -6.84 4.37 10.80
CA THR A 71 -5.56 5.02 10.49
C THR A 71 -4.82 4.34 9.33
N LEU A 72 -4.87 2.99 9.27
CA LEU A 72 -4.29 2.22 8.17
C LEU A 72 -5.04 2.52 6.88
N THR A 73 -6.38 2.53 6.93
CA THR A 73 -7.26 2.85 5.80
C THR A 73 -6.97 4.24 5.22
N LEU A 74 -6.74 5.25 6.08
CA LEU A 74 -6.33 6.58 5.64
C LEU A 74 -4.99 6.59 4.92
N THR A 75 -4.03 5.79 5.39
CA THR A 75 -2.70 5.67 4.79
C THR A 75 -2.78 4.96 3.43
N LEU A 76 -3.50 3.84 3.36
CA LEU A 76 -3.78 3.10 2.13
C LEU A 76 -4.52 3.94 1.09
N GLY A 77 -5.49 4.77 1.50
CA GLY A 77 -6.19 5.69 0.61
C GLY A 77 -5.26 6.73 -0.03
N ARG A 78 -4.28 7.25 0.74
CA ARG A 78 -3.24 8.14 0.19
C ARG A 78 -2.31 7.39 -0.77
N ILE A 79 -1.94 6.15 -0.44
CA ILE A 79 -1.13 5.29 -1.31
C ILE A 79 -1.86 5.10 -2.65
N MET A 80 -3.15 4.78 -2.63
CA MET A 80 -3.98 4.63 -3.82
C MET A 80 -4.02 5.89 -4.69
N ASP A 81 -4.16 7.08 -4.09
CA ASP A 81 -4.15 8.34 -4.82
C ASP A 81 -2.81 8.59 -5.53
N VAL A 82 -1.70 8.25 -4.86
CA VAL A 82 -0.36 8.35 -5.44
C VAL A 82 -0.13 7.31 -6.53
N LEU A 83 -0.58 6.07 -6.35
CA LEU A 83 -0.55 5.02 -7.38
C LEU A 83 -1.33 5.43 -8.63
N ASN A 84 -2.54 5.98 -8.47
CA ASN A 84 -3.33 6.54 -9.57
C ASN A 84 -2.59 7.66 -10.31
N LYS A 85 -1.91 8.56 -9.59
CA LYS A 85 -1.10 9.62 -10.18
C LYS A 85 0.11 9.10 -10.95
N LEU A 86 0.65 7.94 -10.53
CA LEU A 86 1.76 7.26 -11.20
C LEU A 86 1.27 6.37 -12.37
N GLY A 87 -0.02 6.05 -12.43
CA GLY A 87 -0.62 5.22 -13.47
C GLY A 87 -0.28 3.74 -13.35
N ILE A 88 -0.03 3.25 -12.13
CA ILE A 88 0.37 1.86 -11.81
C ILE A 88 -0.61 1.16 -10.87
#